data_AF-A0A850BG35-F1
#
_entry.id   AF-A0A850BG35-F1
#
_cell.length_a   1.000
_cell.length_b   1.000
_cell.length_c   1.000
_cell.angle_alpha   90.00
_cell.angle_beta   90.00
_cell.angle_gamma   90.00
#
_symmetry.space_group_name_H-M   'P 1'
#
loop_
_entity.id
_entity.type
_entity.pdbx_description
1 polymer ?
#
loop_
_entity_poly.entity_id
_entity_poly.type
_entity_poly.pdbx_seq_one_letter_code
_entity_poly.pdbx_strand_id
1 'polypeptide(L)'
;MLSTSSLGRVVVLLLGASSLAGCDGSRALLGASRAGAILAEAGALSSVGTEDAEGEACRAFARAVEAEPGLPGAPMFEANRREILGRARGEPMVFLREPLAKSDGELSAALVASRRAFEKARPGSRIYELARRHRRDPGGLRDLVLREGYVYSSDPQDALGLVTALTLPDLFNEPEVWMTRAGATHAMRREERKREVLYRFVDGPEAGRAADLLFGDRVALQREDLADPLHRDMTALADDLGFDRAKITHRTAGSLLADLRFGDRWAKAVLDSEGAALRFRCFAEDSKVREEVRAFREADAPRRRAMAKLHEVVTDQVRAAIRFDRPEGEPTADRDGQLRPHWATAYFQSRTSFDFEGTTLPVFDSKGNAWPPQVCVDFILDTFERTSGTWYSPQGAKPARLKGKLDFNDIGIPNRRAVLAFADFAESEPELFDVRRFKGEERIQFGERSRFFAFLEEHADEVRPGDVVAIHGLKRDERIHQHAILVERTDPLTGFPYGLADQMKRPRRRTWEGIMAEAPKRSLLYRVRPTQALVDRMDPENPKGEARASL
;
A
#
# COMPACT_ATOMS: atom_id res chain seq x y z
N MET A 1 -23.02 19.91 45.45
CA MET A 1 -22.39 19.11 46.51
C MET A 1 -21.06 18.61 45.98
N LEU A 2 -20.03 18.75 46.82
CA LEU A 2 -18.60 18.74 46.51
C LEU A 2 -18.10 17.35 46.08
N SER A 3 -17.20 17.28 45.10
CA SER A 3 -15.80 16.91 45.38
C SER A 3 -14.95 16.96 44.10
N THR A 4 -13.85 17.67 44.23
CA THR A 4 -12.78 18.01 43.29
C THR A 4 -11.60 17.05 43.35
N SER A 5 -10.72 17.10 42.34
CA SER A 5 -9.25 16.85 42.32
C SER A 5 -8.84 15.88 41.19
N SER A 6 -7.72 16.02 40.45
CA SER A 6 -6.62 16.99 40.44
C SER A 6 -5.82 16.78 39.13
N LEU A 7 -5.43 17.86 38.45
CA LEU A 7 -4.42 17.88 37.38
C LEU A 7 -3.01 17.81 37.97
N GLY A 8 -2.15 16.94 37.43
CA GLY A 8 -0.70 16.96 37.67
C GLY A 8 0.06 17.40 36.43
N ARG A 9 0.64 18.61 36.47
CA ARG A 9 1.67 19.09 35.52
C ARG A 9 3.05 18.68 36.06
N VAL A 10 3.89 18.12 35.22
CA VAL A 10 5.32 17.90 35.52
C VAL A 10 6.13 19.03 34.88
N VAL A 11 6.87 19.75 35.73
CA VAL A 11 7.92 20.72 35.39
C VAL A 11 9.24 20.02 35.67
N VAL A 12 10.16 19.98 34.70
CA VAL A 12 11.56 19.58 34.92
C VAL A 12 12.44 20.81 34.74
N LEU A 13 13.12 21.17 35.83
CA LEU A 13 14.07 22.27 35.95
C LEU A 13 15.50 21.72 35.85
N LEU A 14 16.29 22.33 34.97
CA LEU A 14 17.75 22.25 34.92
C LEU A 14 18.37 22.90 36.15
N LEU A 15 19.45 22.31 36.70
CA LEU A 15 20.63 23.00 37.26
C LEU A 15 21.60 21.97 37.87
N GLY A 16 22.90 22.12 37.59
CA GLY A 16 23.97 21.38 38.24
C GLY A 16 25.34 21.70 37.62
N ALA A 17 26.03 22.69 38.19
CA ALA A 17 27.32 23.19 37.75
C ALA A 17 28.48 22.69 38.65
N SER A 18 29.64 22.47 38.02
CA SER A 18 31.01 22.83 38.43
C SER A 18 31.71 22.23 39.67
N SER A 19 32.89 21.62 39.42
CA SER A 19 34.21 21.86 40.07
C SER A 19 35.24 20.89 39.45
N LEU A 20 36.29 21.30 38.71
CA LEU A 20 37.57 21.96 39.06
C LEU A 20 38.50 21.18 40.00
N ALA A 21 39.56 20.57 39.43
CA ALA A 21 40.96 20.45 39.91
C ALA A 21 41.70 19.50 38.94
N GLY A 22 42.92 19.72 38.46
CA GLY A 22 43.93 20.71 38.77
C GLY A 22 45.02 20.78 37.70
N CYS A 23 45.80 21.84 37.77
CA CYS A 23 46.99 22.10 36.99
C CYS A 23 48.17 21.25 37.50
N ASP A 24 49.03 20.80 36.60
CA ASP A 24 50.46 20.85 36.87
C ASP A 24 51.24 21.12 35.57
N GLY A 25 52.27 21.95 35.69
CA GLY A 25 52.91 22.61 34.57
C GLY A 25 54.42 22.41 34.49
N SER A 26 54.91 22.59 33.26
CA SER A 26 56.25 23.10 32.91
C SER A 26 57.44 22.14 32.97
N ARG A 27 58.07 21.85 31.80
CA ARG A 27 59.25 22.59 31.31
C ARG A 27 59.85 22.03 30.00
N ALA A 28 60.24 23.00 29.15
CA ALA A 28 61.48 23.09 28.35
C ALA A 28 61.72 22.16 27.13
N LEU A 29 61.50 22.74 25.96
CA LEU A 29 62.45 22.96 24.84
C LEU A 29 63.80 22.20 24.85
N LEU A 30 64.03 21.39 23.80
CA LEU A 30 65.15 21.42 22.83
C LEU A 30 65.41 20.00 22.28
N GLY A 31 65.33 19.82 20.96
CA GLY A 31 65.69 18.55 20.33
C GLY A 31 65.14 18.38 18.92
N ALA A 32 65.68 19.14 17.97
CA ALA A 32 65.50 18.89 16.55
C ALA A 32 66.23 17.60 16.12
N SER A 33 65.76 17.02 15.01
CA SER A 33 66.41 16.03 14.15
C SER A 33 66.07 14.56 14.41
N ARG A 34 65.60 13.88 13.34
CA ARG A 34 65.36 12.43 13.15
C ARG A 34 64.01 11.80 13.53
N ALA A 35 62.88 12.50 13.34
CA ALA A 35 61.55 11.85 13.33
C ALA A 35 60.85 11.83 11.95
N GLY A 36 61.46 12.42 10.92
CA GLY A 36 60.84 12.64 9.61
C GLY A 36 61.03 11.55 8.56
N ALA A 37 61.67 10.42 8.88
CA ALA A 37 62.00 9.39 7.88
C ALA A 37 61.50 7.97 8.20
N ILE A 38 60.82 7.76 9.34
CA ILE A 38 60.26 6.44 9.71
C ILE A 38 58.71 6.45 9.69
N LEU A 39 58.07 7.62 9.68
CA LEU A 39 56.62 7.76 9.51
C LEU A 39 56.14 7.75 8.05
N ALA A 40 57.05 7.81 7.08
CA ALA A 40 56.71 7.74 5.65
C ALA A 40 56.67 6.30 5.10
N GLU A 41 57.33 5.33 5.76
CA GLU A 41 57.26 3.90 5.38
C GLU A 41 56.22 3.11 6.18
N ALA A 42 55.78 3.60 7.35
CA ALA A 42 54.64 3.03 8.07
C ALA A 42 53.28 3.48 7.49
N GLY A 43 53.24 4.57 6.71
CA GLY A 43 52.04 5.04 6.01
C GLY A 43 51.74 4.30 4.69
N ALA A 44 52.69 3.49 4.19
CA ALA A 44 52.57 2.76 2.93
C ALA A 44 52.30 1.24 3.10
N LEU A 45 52.17 0.76 4.34
CA LEU A 45 51.89 -0.65 4.66
C LEU A 45 50.59 -0.86 5.45
N SER A 46 49.76 0.18 5.60
CA SER A 46 48.42 0.11 6.22
C SER A 46 47.25 0.21 5.22
N SER A 47 47.49 0.19 3.91
CA SER A 47 46.44 0.28 2.89
C SER A 47 46.23 -1.01 2.08
N VAL A 48 46.75 -2.15 2.52
CA VAL A 48 46.59 -3.43 1.83
C VAL A 48 46.11 -4.47 2.84
N GLY A 49 44.79 -4.55 3.07
CA GLY A 49 44.24 -5.64 3.89
C GLY A 49 42.86 -5.46 4.54
N THR A 50 42.14 -4.34 4.36
CA THR A 50 40.82 -4.15 5.01
C THR A 50 39.75 -3.54 4.10
N GLU A 51 39.87 -3.67 2.77
CA GLU A 51 39.00 -2.91 1.85
C GLU A 51 37.54 -3.37 1.81
N ASP A 52 37.17 -4.55 2.35
CA ASP A 52 35.77 -5.00 2.37
C ASP A 52 35.38 -5.91 3.56
N ALA A 53 35.85 -5.60 4.78
CA ALA A 53 35.54 -6.43 5.96
C ALA A 53 34.03 -6.60 6.23
N GLU A 54 33.23 -5.55 5.97
CA GLU A 54 31.76 -5.59 6.10
C GLU A 54 31.13 -6.57 5.09
N GLY A 55 31.53 -6.50 3.81
CA GLY A 55 31.04 -7.39 2.78
C GLY A 55 31.45 -8.84 3.05
N GLU A 56 32.67 -9.08 3.53
CA GLU A 56 33.13 -10.42 3.91
C GLU A 56 32.32 -11.01 5.07
N ALA A 57 32.05 -10.21 6.11
CA ALA A 57 31.20 -10.61 7.21
C ALA A 57 29.78 -10.93 6.74
N CYS A 58 29.20 -10.10 5.87
CA CYS A 58 27.87 -10.36 5.32
C CYS A 58 27.83 -11.62 4.45
N ARG A 59 28.86 -11.85 3.61
CA ARG A 59 28.99 -13.10 2.83
C ARG A 59 29.10 -14.32 3.74
N ALA A 60 29.77 -14.20 4.89
CA ALA A 60 29.81 -15.27 5.89
C ALA A 60 28.43 -15.54 6.50
N PHE A 61 27.66 -14.49 6.85
CA PHE A 61 26.27 -14.65 7.29
C PHE A 61 25.39 -15.29 6.21
N ALA A 62 25.48 -14.85 4.95
CA ALA A 62 24.73 -15.43 3.86
C ALA A 62 25.02 -16.93 3.71
N ARG A 63 26.29 -17.35 3.75
CA ARG A 63 26.66 -18.79 3.73
C ARG A 63 26.11 -19.56 4.93
N ALA A 64 26.08 -18.95 6.11
CA ALA A 64 25.50 -19.59 7.30
C ALA A 64 23.99 -19.81 7.12
N VAL A 65 23.26 -18.82 6.58
CA VAL A 65 21.84 -18.94 6.27
C VAL A 65 21.59 -19.98 5.16
N GLU A 66 22.42 -20.02 4.10
CA GLU A 66 22.34 -21.05 3.06
C GLU A 66 22.54 -22.47 3.60
N ALA A 67 23.36 -22.63 4.64
CA ALA A 67 23.62 -23.91 5.28
C ALA A 67 22.45 -24.39 6.17
N GLU A 68 21.54 -23.50 6.57
CA GLU A 68 20.32 -23.89 7.28
C GLU A 68 19.35 -24.63 6.35
N PRO A 69 18.56 -25.59 6.87
CA PRO A 69 17.53 -26.26 6.09
C PRO A 69 16.53 -25.28 5.46
N GLY A 70 16.47 -25.28 4.13
CA GLY A 70 15.55 -24.45 3.36
C GLY A 70 14.09 -24.87 3.57
N LEU A 71 13.19 -23.89 3.69
CA LEU A 71 11.75 -24.08 3.73
C LEU A 71 11.14 -23.96 2.32
N PRO A 72 10.11 -24.74 2.00
CA PRO A 72 9.64 -24.92 0.62
C PRO A 72 8.89 -23.70 0.04
N GLY A 73 8.49 -22.74 0.86
CA GLY A 73 7.57 -21.68 0.47
C GLY A 73 6.18 -22.19 0.11
N ALA A 74 5.43 -21.41 -0.66
CA ALA A 74 4.10 -21.78 -1.17
C ALA A 74 4.12 -21.84 -2.71
N PRO A 75 4.73 -22.86 -3.33
CA PRO A 75 5.01 -22.89 -4.77
C PRO A 75 3.75 -22.72 -5.64
N MET A 76 2.62 -23.29 -5.22
CA MET A 76 1.36 -23.15 -5.95
C MET A 76 0.79 -21.73 -5.88
N PHE A 77 0.95 -21.05 -4.74
CA PHE A 77 0.62 -19.63 -4.61
C PHE A 77 1.56 -18.79 -5.48
N GLU A 78 2.87 -19.03 -5.42
CA GLU A 78 3.85 -18.28 -6.23
C GLU A 78 3.57 -18.42 -7.74
N ALA A 79 3.24 -19.63 -8.21
CA ALA A 79 2.86 -19.88 -9.60
C ALA A 79 1.58 -19.12 -10.04
N ASN A 80 0.68 -18.85 -9.10
CA ASN A 80 -0.59 -18.17 -9.32
C ASN A 80 -0.62 -16.73 -8.78
N ARG A 81 0.51 -16.20 -8.30
CA ARG A 81 0.59 -14.94 -7.56
C ARG A 81 -0.07 -13.78 -8.30
N ARG A 82 0.26 -13.60 -9.59
CA ARG A 82 -0.33 -12.53 -10.42
C ARG A 82 -1.85 -12.64 -10.54
N GLU A 83 -2.36 -13.85 -10.69
CA GLU A 83 -3.80 -14.10 -10.87
C GLU A 83 -4.53 -13.85 -9.56
N ILE A 84 -3.95 -14.26 -8.44
CA ILE A 84 -4.51 -14.03 -7.11
C ILE A 84 -4.51 -12.53 -6.80
N LEU A 85 -3.37 -11.84 -6.94
CA LEU A 85 -3.25 -10.40 -6.65
C LEU A 85 -4.07 -9.54 -7.62
N GLY A 86 -4.26 -9.98 -8.87
CA GLY A 86 -5.15 -9.32 -9.84
C GLY A 86 -6.64 -9.43 -9.48
N ARG A 87 -7.02 -10.42 -8.65
CA ARG A 87 -8.42 -10.75 -8.36
C ARG A 87 -8.81 -10.45 -6.92
N ALA A 88 -8.14 -11.09 -5.97
CA ALA A 88 -8.43 -11.04 -4.56
C ALA A 88 -7.71 -9.87 -3.90
N ARG A 89 -8.46 -9.04 -3.15
CA ARG A 89 -7.89 -7.93 -2.40
C ARG A 89 -7.07 -8.50 -1.24
N GLY A 90 -5.79 -8.15 -1.16
CA GLY A 90 -4.86 -8.59 -0.12
C GLY A 90 -3.52 -7.89 -0.26
N GLU A 91 -2.60 -8.18 0.65
CA GLU A 91 -1.22 -7.69 0.60
C GLU A 91 -0.29 -8.77 0.04
N PRO A 92 0.71 -8.40 -0.77
CA PRO A 92 1.74 -9.33 -1.20
C PRO A 92 2.55 -9.80 0.00
N MET A 93 2.73 -11.10 0.09
CA MET A 93 3.46 -11.73 1.18
C MET A 93 4.27 -12.91 0.68
N VAL A 94 5.35 -13.25 1.37
CA VAL A 94 6.11 -14.48 1.12
C VAL A 94 5.77 -15.48 2.21
N PHE A 95 5.29 -16.66 1.84
CA PHE A 95 5.10 -17.74 2.79
C PHE A 95 6.40 -18.53 2.97
N LEU A 96 6.70 -18.93 4.22
CA LEU A 96 7.75 -19.89 4.52
C LEU A 96 7.37 -21.32 4.10
N ARG A 97 6.09 -21.65 4.25
CA ARG A 97 5.45 -22.85 3.72
C ARG A 97 3.97 -22.55 3.48
N GLU A 98 3.33 -23.37 2.65
CA GLU A 98 1.88 -23.28 2.47
C GLU A 98 1.12 -23.51 3.81
N PRO A 99 0.12 -22.67 4.12
CA PRO A 99 -0.76 -22.89 5.27
C PRO A 99 -1.59 -24.18 5.09
N LEU A 100 -1.67 -24.96 6.16
CA LEU A 100 -2.32 -26.27 6.16
C LEU A 100 -3.82 -26.13 6.45
N ALA A 101 -4.63 -26.88 5.71
CA ALA A 101 -6.02 -27.10 6.08
C ALA A 101 -6.10 -28.09 7.26
N LYS A 102 -7.17 -28.01 8.07
CA LYS A 102 -7.46 -29.03 9.08
C LYS A 102 -7.52 -30.42 8.43
N SER A 103 -6.96 -31.42 9.08
CA SER A 103 -6.98 -32.82 8.60
C SER A 103 -8.39 -33.44 8.65
N ASP A 104 -8.63 -34.54 7.93
CA ASP A 104 -9.88 -35.32 8.03
C ASP A 104 -10.19 -35.76 9.46
N GLY A 105 -9.18 -36.06 10.27
CA GLY A 105 -9.35 -36.50 11.66
C GLY A 105 -9.78 -35.38 12.61
N GLU A 106 -9.55 -34.12 12.25
CA GLU A 106 -9.94 -32.94 13.05
C GLU A 106 -11.33 -32.42 12.70
N LEU A 107 -11.95 -32.94 11.63
CA LEU A 107 -13.26 -32.50 11.16
C LEU A 107 -14.35 -33.52 11.50
N SER A 108 -15.57 -33.03 11.71
CA SER A 108 -16.73 -33.92 11.80
C SER A 108 -17.00 -34.61 10.45
N ALA A 109 -17.67 -35.76 10.47
CA ALA A 109 -17.99 -36.51 9.24
C ALA A 109 -18.78 -35.66 8.21
N ALA A 110 -19.65 -34.75 8.68
CA ALA A 110 -20.40 -33.84 7.82
C ALA A 110 -19.51 -32.78 7.14
N LEU A 111 -18.50 -32.28 7.86
CA LEU A 111 -17.51 -31.35 7.32
C LEU A 111 -16.56 -32.05 6.35
N VAL A 112 -16.11 -33.28 6.66
CA VAL A 112 -15.33 -34.10 5.72
C VAL A 112 -16.09 -34.31 4.41
N ALA A 113 -17.39 -34.65 4.47
CA ALA A 113 -18.24 -34.78 3.29
C ALA A 113 -18.35 -33.46 2.51
N SER A 114 -18.46 -32.33 3.22
CA SER A 114 -18.50 -31.00 2.61
C SER A 114 -17.20 -30.63 1.91
N ARG A 115 -16.04 -30.92 2.51
CA ARG A 115 -14.72 -30.72 1.88
C ARG A 115 -14.58 -31.56 0.61
N ARG A 116 -14.92 -32.84 0.66
CA ARG A 116 -14.87 -33.72 -0.53
C ARG A 116 -15.78 -33.23 -1.65
N ALA A 117 -16.94 -32.67 -1.32
CA ALA A 117 -17.83 -32.04 -2.29
C ALA A 117 -17.23 -30.75 -2.86
N PHE A 118 -16.59 -29.93 -2.02
CA PHE A 118 -15.88 -28.71 -2.41
C PHE A 118 -14.75 -29.01 -3.40
N GLU A 119 -13.88 -29.97 -3.11
CA GLU A 119 -12.75 -30.35 -3.96
C GLU A 119 -13.18 -30.81 -5.37
N LYS A 120 -14.36 -31.45 -5.45
CA LYS A 120 -14.95 -31.92 -6.73
C LYS A 120 -15.76 -30.84 -7.46
N ALA A 121 -16.17 -29.77 -6.78
CA ALA A 121 -16.98 -28.72 -7.38
C ALA A 121 -16.17 -27.92 -8.41
N ARG A 122 -16.82 -27.07 -9.20
CA ARG A 122 -16.14 -26.21 -10.19
C ARG A 122 -15.54 -24.97 -9.50
N PRO A 123 -14.26 -24.59 -9.77
CA PRO A 123 -13.68 -23.36 -9.23
C PRO A 123 -14.57 -22.12 -9.49
N GLY A 124 -14.62 -21.21 -8.52
CA GLY A 124 -15.37 -19.95 -8.59
C GLY A 124 -16.79 -19.96 -8.02
N SER A 125 -17.46 -21.11 -7.93
CA SER A 125 -18.73 -21.24 -7.17
C SER A 125 -18.54 -21.86 -5.79
N ARG A 126 -17.43 -22.57 -5.57
CA ARG A 126 -17.23 -23.46 -4.43
C ARG A 126 -17.35 -22.75 -3.08
N ILE A 127 -16.72 -21.58 -2.94
CA ILE A 127 -16.75 -20.81 -1.69
C ILE A 127 -18.17 -20.31 -1.39
N TYR A 128 -18.88 -19.79 -2.39
CA TYR A 128 -20.28 -19.37 -2.25
C TYR A 128 -21.19 -20.53 -1.83
N GLU A 129 -20.97 -21.72 -2.39
CA GLU A 129 -21.72 -22.92 -2.05
C GLU A 129 -21.44 -23.39 -0.62
N LEU A 130 -20.19 -23.34 -0.17
CA LEU A 130 -19.82 -23.62 1.23
C LEU A 130 -20.47 -22.63 2.18
N ALA A 131 -20.34 -21.33 1.89
CA ALA A 131 -20.93 -20.25 2.70
C ALA A 131 -22.45 -20.45 2.86
N ARG A 132 -23.14 -20.75 1.74
CA ARG A 132 -24.58 -21.02 1.76
C ARG A 132 -24.93 -22.27 2.57
N ARG A 133 -24.17 -23.36 2.41
CA ARG A 133 -24.41 -24.64 3.09
C ARG A 133 -24.22 -24.52 4.60
N HIS A 134 -23.21 -23.77 5.03
CA HIS A 134 -22.79 -23.65 6.43
C HIS A 134 -23.15 -22.30 7.06
N ARG A 135 -24.12 -21.55 6.49
CA ARG A 135 -24.57 -20.25 7.01
C ARG A 135 -25.07 -20.25 8.47
N ARG A 136 -25.39 -21.42 9.02
CA ARG A 136 -25.83 -21.61 10.42
C ARG A 136 -24.77 -22.29 11.29
N ASP A 137 -23.59 -22.55 10.73
CA ASP A 137 -22.45 -23.17 11.39
C ASP A 137 -21.17 -22.40 11.06
N PRO A 138 -20.98 -21.18 11.60
CA PRO A 138 -19.78 -20.38 11.34
C PRO A 138 -18.48 -21.11 11.72
N GLY A 139 -18.50 -21.88 12.82
CA GLY A 139 -17.35 -22.66 13.26
C GLY A 139 -16.95 -23.75 12.26
N GLY A 140 -17.93 -24.50 11.73
CA GLY A 140 -17.69 -25.49 10.68
C GLY A 140 -17.26 -24.87 9.36
N LEU A 141 -17.83 -23.71 8.97
CA LEU A 141 -17.39 -22.98 7.79
C LEU A 141 -15.94 -22.50 7.93
N ARG A 142 -15.61 -21.89 9.08
CA ARG A 142 -14.26 -21.45 9.45
C ARG A 142 -13.25 -22.59 9.33
N ASP A 143 -13.57 -23.75 9.88
CA ASP A 143 -12.71 -24.94 9.85
C ASP A 143 -12.48 -25.50 8.43
N LEU A 144 -13.40 -25.24 7.49
CA LEU A 144 -13.28 -25.65 6.10
C LEU A 144 -12.50 -24.66 5.24
N VAL A 145 -12.60 -23.36 5.52
CA VAL A 145 -12.09 -22.30 4.62
C VAL A 145 -10.80 -21.65 5.11
N LEU A 146 -10.56 -21.60 6.42
CA LEU A 146 -9.31 -21.07 6.96
C LEU A 146 -8.24 -22.16 7.04
N ARG A 147 -7.01 -21.82 6.68
CA ARG A 147 -5.85 -22.71 6.77
C ARG A 147 -4.88 -22.21 7.81
N GLU A 148 -4.79 -22.85 8.97
CA GLU A 148 -4.04 -22.34 10.14
C GLU A 148 -4.41 -20.87 10.49
N GLY A 149 -5.70 -20.54 10.33
CA GLY A 149 -6.26 -19.20 10.53
C GLY A 149 -6.13 -18.28 9.32
N TYR A 150 -5.40 -18.64 8.26
CA TYR A 150 -5.23 -17.81 7.08
C TYR A 150 -6.42 -17.86 6.13
N VAL A 151 -6.81 -16.69 5.63
CA VAL A 151 -7.65 -16.50 4.45
C VAL A 151 -6.80 -16.79 3.22
N TYR A 152 -6.67 -18.07 2.85
CA TYR A 152 -5.71 -18.51 1.84
C TYR A 152 -6.29 -19.57 0.91
N SER A 153 -5.97 -19.42 -0.38
CA SER A 153 -6.12 -20.45 -1.41
C SER A 153 -5.04 -20.25 -2.47
N SER A 154 -4.49 -21.33 -2.99
CA SER A 154 -3.59 -21.31 -4.15
C SER A 154 -4.35 -21.24 -5.48
N ASP A 155 -5.68 -21.46 -5.48
CA ASP A 155 -6.54 -21.30 -6.65
C ASP A 155 -7.05 -19.85 -6.74
N PRO A 156 -6.83 -19.13 -7.87
CA PRO A 156 -7.23 -17.73 -8.00
C PRO A 156 -8.73 -17.45 -7.85
N GLN A 157 -9.61 -18.38 -8.26
CA GLN A 157 -11.05 -18.20 -8.16
C GLN A 157 -11.54 -18.43 -6.73
N ASP A 158 -10.99 -19.42 -6.04
CA ASP A 158 -11.31 -19.66 -4.64
C ASP A 158 -10.73 -18.54 -3.75
N ALA A 159 -9.55 -17.99 -4.07
CA ALA A 159 -8.98 -16.81 -3.40
C ALA A 159 -9.89 -15.57 -3.53
N LEU A 160 -10.42 -15.32 -4.74
CA LEU A 160 -11.41 -14.28 -4.96
C LEU A 160 -12.68 -14.54 -4.13
N GLY A 161 -13.21 -15.77 -4.20
CA GLY A 161 -14.41 -16.17 -3.46
C GLY A 161 -14.27 -15.97 -1.95
N LEU A 162 -13.12 -16.27 -1.37
CA LEU A 162 -12.86 -16.07 0.06
C LEU A 162 -13.06 -14.61 0.49
N VAL A 163 -12.62 -13.64 -0.31
CA VAL A 163 -12.66 -12.22 0.07
C VAL A 163 -13.95 -11.50 -0.39
N THR A 164 -14.72 -12.09 -1.31
CA THR A 164 -15.96 -11.50 -1.82
C THR A 164 -17.23 -12.18 -1.33
N ALA A 165 -17.15 -13.44 -0.91
CA ALA A 165 -18.31 -14.21 -0.47
C ALA A 165 -18.41 -14.34 1.05
N LEU A 166 -17.32 -14.11 1.78
CA LEU A 166 -17.24 -14.29 3.22
C LEU A 166 -16.98 -12.97 3.93
N THR A 167 -17.58 -12.84 5.11
CA THR A 167 -17.36 -11.78 6.09
C THR A 167 -16.96 -12.41 7.43
N LEU A 168 -16.39 -11.64 8.35
CA LEU A 168 -16.05 -12.16 9.69
C LEU A 168 -17.27 -12.78 10.42
N PRO A 169 -18.49 -12.21 10.37
CA PRO A 169 -19.69 -12.84 10.92
C PRO A 169 -20.08 -14.19 10.32
N ASP A 170 -19.68 -14.48 9.08
CA ASP A 170 -19.93 -15.79 8.48
C ASP A 170 -19.04 -16.87 9.10
N LEU A 171 -17.91 -16.48 9.71
CA LEU A 171 -16.88 -17.38 10.25
C LEU A 171 -16.84 -17.40 11.79
N PHE A 172 -17.35 -16.35 12.44
CA PHE A 172 -17.19 -16.14 13.88
C PHE A 172 -18.47 -15.60 14.53
N ASN A 173 -18.82 -16.17 15.68
CA ASN A 173 -19.89 -15.69 16.58
C ASN A 173 -19.34 -15.08 17.87
N GLU A 174 -18.04 -15.20 18.10
CA GLU A 174 -17.35 -14.79 19.31
C GLU A 174 -17.40 -13.25 19.47
N PRO A 175 -17.52 -12.73 20.70
CA PRO A 175 -17.66 -11.28 20.91
C PRO A 175 -16.41 -10.50 20.49
N GLU A 176 -15.26 -11.16 20.50
CA GLU A 176 -13.97 -10.62 20.12
C GLU A 176 -13.17 -11.68 19.35
N VAL A 177 -12.43 -11.23 18.35
CA VAL A 177 -11.48 -12.05 17.57
C VAL A 177 -10.24 -11.21 17.29
N TRP A 178 -9.14 -11.87 16.92
CA TRP A 178 -7.87 -11.23 16.60
C TRP A 178 -7.50 -11.47 15.15
N MET A 179 -6.88 -10.49 14.50
CA MET A 179 -6.40 -10.61 13.13
C MET A 179 -5.00 -10.01 12.96
N THR A 180 -4.14 -10.74 12.24
CA THR A 180 -2.86 -10.23 11.75
C THR A 180 -2.96 -9.89 10.27
N ARG A 181 -2.57 -8.65 9.92
CA ARG A 181 -2.50 -8.12 8.55
C ARG A 181 -1.23 -7.30 8.39
N ALA A 182 -0.43 -7.55 7.34
CA ALA A 182 0.80 -6.82 7.06
C ALA A 182 1.72 -6.68 8.30
N GLY A 183 1.84 -7.76 9.07
CA GLY A 183 2.62 -7.80 10.31
C GLY A 183 2.01 -7.12 11.55
N ALA A 184 0.90 -6.40 11.44
CA ALA A 184 0.19 -5.81 12.58
C ALA A 184 -0.94 -6.71 13.07
N THR A 185 -1.04 -6.88 14.40
CA THR A 185 -2.11 -7.64 15.05
C THR A 185 -3.13 -6.70 15.68
N HIS A 186 -4.41 -6.92 15.38
CA HIS A 186 -5.52 -6.08 15.83
C HIS A 186 -6.59 -6.90 16.52
N ALA A 187 -7.15 -6.34 17.59
CA ALA A 187 -8.39 -6.85 18.19
C ALA A 187 -9.60 -6.32 17.42
N MET A 188 -10.60 -7.17 17.24
CA MET A 188 -11.84 -6.82 16.57
C MET A 188 -13.03 -7.24 17.41
N ARG A 189 -13.93 -6.30 17.68
CA ARG A 189 -15.13 -6.53 18.49
C ARG A 189 -16.34 -6.67 17.61
N ARG A 190 -17.15 -7.68 17.92
CA ARG A 190 -18.42 -7.92 17.26
C ARG A 190 -19.44 -6.87 17.67
N GLU A 191 -20.13 -6.28 16.70
CA GLU A 191 -21.21 -5.31 16.92
C GLU A 191 -22.48 -5.79 16.21
N GLU A 192 -23.58 -5.86 16.96
CA GLU A 192 -24.91 -6.14 16.43
C GLU A 192 -25.73 -4.86 16.39
N ARG A 193 -26.20 -4.53 15.18
CA ARG A 193 -27.23 -3.52 14.95
C ARG A 193 -28.46 -4.22 14.39
N LYS A 194 -29.63 -3.58 14.48
CA LYS A 194 -30.95 -4.14 14.11
C LYS A 194 -31.02 -4.86 12.76
N ARG A 195 -30.11 -4.59 11.81
CA ARG A 195 -30.08 -5.19 10.47
C ARG A 195 -28.68 -5.63 10.01
N GLU A 196 -27.68 -5.54 10.86
CA GLU A 196 -26.30 -5.74 10.45
C GLU A 196 -25.49 -6.29 11.62
N VAL A 197 -24.74 -7.35 11.33
CA VAL A 197 -23.72 -7.90 12.21
C VAL A 197 -22.39 -7.63 11.53
N LEU A 198 -21.43 -7.08 12.26
CA LEU A 198 -20.08 -6.84 11.77
C LEU A 198 -19.07 -6.93 12.89
N TYR A 199 -17.79 -7.02 12.54
CA TYR A 199 -16.70 -6.81 13.49
C TYR A 199 -16.07 -5.45 13.21
N ARG A 200 -15.68 -4.73 14.25
CA ARG A 200 -14.94 -3.47 14.14
C ARG A 200 -13.60 -3.56 14.81
N PHE A 201 -12.59 -2.92 14.22
CA PHE A 201 -11.31 -2.71 14.87
C PHE A 201 -11.50 -1.98 16.20
N VAL A 202 -10.88 -2.49 17.26
CA VAL A 202 -10.93 -1.90 18.60
C VAL A 202 -9.94 -0.75 18.72
N ASP A 203 -8.77 -0.89 18.10
CA ASP A 203 -7.64 0.02 18.22
C ASP A 203 -6.98 0.32 16.86
N GLY A 204 -5.89 1.10 16.92
CA GLY A 204 -5.11 1.49 15.76
C GLY A 204 -5.79 2.50 14.83
N PRO A 205 -5.18 2.77 13.66
CA PRO A 205 -5.67 3.78 12.72
C PRO A 205 -7.07 3.49 12.15
N GLU A 206 -7.53 2.24 12.25
CA GLU A 206 -8.82 1.77 11.74
C GLU A 206 -9.89 1.62 12.84
N ALA A 207 -9.60 2.03 14.08
CA ALA A 207 -10.51 1.90 15.23
C ALA A 207 -11.94 2.39 14.91
N GLY A 208 -12.93 1.57 15.25
CA GLY A 208 -14.34 1.83 15.00
C GLY A 208 -14.77 1.63 13.54
N ARG A 209 -13.89 1.28 12.61
CA ARG A 209 -14.27 0.89 11.24
C ARG A 209 -14.60 -0.60 11.19
N ALA A 210 -15.51 -0.96 10.27
CA ALA A 210 -15.82 -2.36 10.01
C ALA A 210 -14.59 -3.05 9.43
N ALA A 211 -14.29 -4.24 9.95
CA ALA A 211 -13.22 -5.09 9.47
C ALA A 211 -13.74 -5.97 8.33
N ASP A 212 -13.10 -5.84 7.17
CA ASP A 212 -13.29 -6.73 6.03
C ASP A 212 -12.21 -7.83 6.05
N LEU A 213 -12.53 -9.00 5.52
CA LEU A 213 -11.54 -10.05 5.22
C LEU A 213 -10.77 -9.71 3.94
N LEU A 214 -9.45 -9.83 4.00
CA LEU A 214 -8.52 -9.74 2.88
C LEU A 214 -7.77 -11.05 2.69
N PHE A 215 -7.29 -11.28 1.47
CA PHE A 215 -6.45 -12.42 1.17
C PHE A 215 -5.15 -12.35 1.97
N GLY A 216 -4.84 -13.44 2.65
CA GLY A 216 -3.67 -13.60 3.49
C GLY A 216 -3.78 -13.03 4.91
N ASP A 217 -4.93 -12.45 5.29
CA ASP A 217 -5.23 -12.18 6.70
C ASP A 217 -5.16 -13.49 7.50
N ARG A 218 -4.59 -13.44 8.71
CA ARG A 218 -4.63 -14.55 9.67
C ARG A 218 -5.53 -14.18 10.83
N VAL A 219 -6.57 -14.97 11.09
CA VAL A 219 -7.60 -14.69 12.11
C VAL A 219 -7.62 -15.81 13.14
N ALA A 220 -7.76 -15.45 14.41
CA ALA A 220 -7.87 -16.40 15.52
C ALA A 220 -8.78 -15.89 16.64
N LEU A 221 -9.11 -16.77 17.59
CA LEU A 221 -9.93 -16.44 18.75
C LEU A 221 -9.10 -15.82 19.88
N GLN A 222 -7.87 -16.31 20.07
CA GLN A 222 -6.92 -15.77 21.03
C GLN A 222 -5.78 -15.08 20.30
N ARG A 223 -5.16 -14.09 20.96
CA ARG A 223 -4.03 -13.34 20.38
C ARG A 223 -2.81 -14.23 20.20
N GLU A 224 -2.60 -15.14 21.15
CA GLU A 224 -1.44 -16.03 21.23
C GLU A 224 -1.43 -17.03 20.06
N ASP A 225 -2.60 -17.40 19.53
CA ASP A 225 -2.74 -18.26 18.35
C ASP A 225 -2.22 -17.60 17.06
N LEU A 226 -2.01 -16.28 17.09
CA LEU A 226 -1.41 -15.53 15.99
C LEU A 226 0.11 -15.39 16.11
N ALA A 227 0.71 -15.96 17.16
CA ALA A 227 2.16 -16.09 17.26
C ALA A 227 2.72 -16.88 16.07
N ASP A 228 3.97 -16.61 15.72
CA ASP A 228 4.72 -17.33 14.68
C ASP A 228 4.03 -17.36 13.30
N PRO A 229 3.77 -16.20 12.68
CA PRO A 229 3.18 -16.15 11.36
C PRO A 229 4.08 -16.84 10.30
N LEU A 230 3.44 -17.56 9.38
CA LEU A 230 4.08 -18.21 8.22
C LEU A 230 4.46 -17.23 7.11
N HIS A 231 3.88 -16.03 7.12
CA HIS A 231 4.08 -15.03 6.07
C HIS A 231 5.18 -14.04 6.46
N ARG A 232 5.78 -13.40 5.46
CA ARG A 232 6.75 -12.31 5.59
C ARG A 232 6.30 -11.12 4.77
N ASP A 233 6.31 -9.94 5.37
CA ASP A 233 5.89 -8.69 4.74
C ASP A 233 7.06 -8.08 3.94
N MET A 234 7.06 -8.33 2.64
CA MET A 234 8.03 -7.75 1.72
C MET A 234 7.71 -6.30 1.37
N THR A 235 6.46 -5.87 1.53
CA THR A 235 6.01 -4.54 1.12
C THR A 235 6.55 -3.50 2.10
N ALA A 236 6.43 -3.74 3.41
CA ALA A 236 7.00 -2.87 4.42
C ALA A 236 8.53 -2.73 4.27
N LEU A 237 9.22 -3.84 3.97
CA LEU A 237 10.67 -3.82 3.72
C LEU A 237 11.03 -3.05 2.44
N ALA A 238 10.23 -3.19 1.37
CA ALA A 238 10.42 -2.45 0.12
C ALA A 238 10.24 -0.94 0.33
N ASP A 239 9.23 -0.54 1.09
CA ASP A 239 8.97 0.86 1.43
C ASP A 239 10.16 1.48 2.21
N ASP A 240 10.70 0.74 3.19
CA ASP A 240 11.83 1.18 4.03
C ASP A 240 13.16 1.25 3.24
N LEU A 241 13.53 0.16 2.57
CA LEU A 241 14.80 0.06 1.86
C LEU A 241 14.80 0.78 0.52
N GLY A 242 13.66 0.84 -0.18
CA GLY A 242 13.54 1.46 -1.49
C GLY A 242 13.91 0.57 -2.67
N PHE A 243 13.85 -0.76 -2.53
CA PHE A 243 13.93 -1.65 -3.69
C PHE A 243 12.56 -1.77 -4.36
N ASP A 244 12.54 -2.08 -5.65
CA ASP A 244 11.29 -2.23 -6.42
C ASP A 244 11.00 -3.67 -6.84
N ARG A 245 12.00 -4.56 -6.82
CA ARG A 245 11.85 -6.00 -7.04
C ARG A 245 12.70 -6.79 -6.06
N ALA A 246 12.29 -8.02 -5.79
CA ALA A 246 13.01 -8.97 -4.97
C ALA A 246 12.87 -10.39 -5.56
N LYS A 247 13.96 -11.15 -5.48
CA LYS A 247 14.00 -12.58 -5.81
C LYS A 247 14.44 -13.33 -4.57
N ILE A 248 13.54 -14.09 -3.97
CA ILE A 248 13.88 -14.88 -2.78
C ILE A 248 14.63 -16.14 -3.22
N THR A 249 15.90 -16.24 -2.83
CA THR A 249 16.81 -17.34 -3.21
C THR A 249 16.88 -18.43 -2.16
N HIS A 250 16.73 -18.08 -0.88
CA HIS A 250 16.67 -19.05 0.23
C HIS A 250 15.72 -18.57 1.33
N ARG A 251 15.08 -19.53 2.01
CA ARG A 251 14.11 -19.26 3.08
C ARG A 251 14.41 -20.18 4.25
N THR A 252 14.54 -19.63 5.45
CA THR A 252 14.64 -20.40 6.69
C THR A 252 13.55 -19.91 7.66
N ALA A 253 13.44 -20.49 8.84
CA ALA A 253 12.49 -20.01 9.83
C ALA A 253 12.81 -18.58 10.30
N GLY A 254 14.11 -18.28 10.46
CA GLY A 254 14.61 -17.04 11.03
C GLY A 254 15.15 -16.03 10.00
N SER A 255 15.42 -16.44 8.77
CA SER A 255 16.07 -15.57 7.77
C SER A 255 15.57 -15.80 6.35
N LEU A 256 15.68 -14.77 5.51
CA LEU A 256 15.57 -14.86 4.06
C LEU A 256 16.87 -14.41 3.40
N LEU A 257 17.23 -15.08 2.30
CA LEU A 257 18.16 -14.54 1.33
C LEU A 257 17.38 -14.10 0.10
N ALA A 258 17.66 -12.89 -0.35
CA ALA A 258 16.99 -12.33 -1.50
C ALA A 258 17.93 -11.45 -2.31
N ASP A 259 17.80 -11.48 -3.63
CA ASP A 259 18.37 -10.44 -4.48
C ASP A 259 17.35 -9.30 -4.54
N LEU A 260 17.75 -8.09 -4.14
CA LEU A 260 16.90 -6.89 -4.14
C LEU A 260 17.31 -5.96 -5.29
N ARG A 261 16.35 -5.43 -6.04
CA ARG A 261 16.59 -4.54 -7.18
C ARG A 261 16.43 -3.07 -6.82
N PHE A 262 17.46 -2.28 -7.11
CA PHE A 262 17.54 -0.83 -6.93
C PHE A 262 17.82 -0.19 -8.29
N GLY A 263 16.76 0.23 -9.00
CA GLY A 263 16.86 0.64 -10.39
C GLY A 263 17.23 -0.55 -11.27
N ASP A 264 18.38 -0.50 -11.93
CA ASP A 264 18.89 -1.62 -12.74
C ASP A 264 19.84 -2.55 -11.98
N ARG A 265 20.23 -2.18 -10.75
CA ARG A 265 21.20 -2.95 -9.94
C ARG A 265 20.49 -3.96 -9.06
N TRP A 266 20.93 -5.21 -9.10
CA TRP A 266 20.55 -6.24 -8.13
C TRP A 266 21.64 -6.40 -7.07
N ALA A 267 21.23 -6.59 -5.82
CA ALA A 267 22.13 -6.80 -4.68
C ALA A 267 21.59 -7.91 -3.77
N LYS A 268 22.42 -8.92 -3.49
CA LYS A 268 22.13 -10.01 -2.57
C LYS A 268 22.08 -9.49 -1.14
N ALA A 269 20.94 -9.65 -0.49
CA ALA A 269 20.67 -9.20 0.86
C ALA A 269 20.43 -10.39 1.81
N VAL A 270 20.90 -10.22 3.04
CA VAL A 270 20.51 -11.06 4.18
C VAL A 270 19.42 -10.33 4.96
N LEU A 271 18.29 -10.98 5.17
CA LEU A 271 17.13 -10.43 5.85
C LEU A 271 16.81 -11.28 7.08
N ASP A 272 16.78 -10.66 8.26
CA ASP A 272 16.34 -11.32 9.48
C ASP A 272 14.80 -11.27 9.56
N SER A 273 14.19 -12.33 10.09
CA SER A 273 12.74 -12.42 10.30
C SER A 273 12.40 -12.30 11.78
N GLU A 274 11.52 -11.36 12.13
CA GLU A 274 10.91 -11.26 13.46
C GLU A 274 9.38 -11.36 13.31
N GLY A 275 8.84 -12.57 13.52
CA GLY A 275 7.46 -12.88 13.17
C GLY A 275 7.23 -12.67 11.66
N ALA A 276 6.29 -11.79 11.31
CA ALA A 276 6.01 -11.45 9.91
C ALA A 276 6.89 -10.32 9.38
N ALA A 277 7.50 -9.53 10.26
CA ALA A 277 8.35 -8.42 9.87
C ALA A 277 9.70 -8.94 9.37
N LEU A 278 10.23 -8.28 8.35
CA LEU A 278 11.59 -8.47 7.87
C LEU A 278 12.44 -7.28 8.25
N ARG A 279 13.69 -7.54 8.63
CA ARG A 279 14.70 -6.51 8.85
C ARG A 279 15.88 -6.74 7.94
N PHE A 280 16.33 -5.67 7.31
CA PHE A 280 17.58 -5.68 6.56
C PHE A 280 18.76 -5.88 7.52
N ARG A 281 19.59 -6.89 7.23
CA ARG A 281 20.82 -7.11 7.98
C ARG A 281 22.02 -6.48 7.28
N CYS A 282 22.29 -6.90 6.04
CA CYS A 282 23.43 -6.45 5.26
C CYS A 282 23.30 -6.89 3.79
N PHE A 283 24.12 -6.31 2.91
CA PHE A 283 24.32 -6.77 1.54
C PHE A 283 25.56 -7.64 1.43
N ALA A 284 25.41 -8.86 0.89
CA ALA A 284 26.49 -9.81 0.66
C ALA A 284 27.22 -9.53 -0.68
N GLU A 285 27.44 -8.25 -0.96
CA GLU A 285 28.00 -7.72 -2.21
C GLU A 285 29.37 -7.08 -1.95
N ASP A 286 30.10 -6.73 -3.02
CA ASP A 286 31.33 -5.92 -2.90
C ASP A 286 31.03 -4.45 -2.55
N SER A 287 32.07 -3.70 -2.18
CA SER A 287 31.94 -2.29 -1.76
C SER A 287 31.33 -1.42 -2.86
N LYS A 288 31.71 -1.64 -4.12
CA LYS A 288 31.21 -0.88 -5.27
C LYS A 288 29.70 -1.02 -5.43
N VAL A 289 29.17 -2.25 -5.40
CA VAL A 289 27.73 -2.49 -5.52
C VAL A 289 26.97 -1.86 -4.34
N ARG A 290 27.52 -1.94 -3.11
CA ARG A 290 26.90 -1.30 -1.94
C ARG A 290 26.87 0.22 -2.03
N GLU A 291 27.91 0.84 -2.58
CA GLU A 291 27.96 2.29 -2.85
C GLU A 291 26.93 2.69 -3.92
N GLU A 292 26.79 1.93 -5.00
CA GLU A 292 25.78 2.19 -6.03
C GLU A 292 24.35 2.05 -5.48
N VAL A 293 24.08 1.03 -4.66
CA VAL A 293 22.78 0.89 -3.97
C VAL A 293 22.52 2.07 -3.04
N ARG A 294 23.52 2.51 -2.26
CA ARG A 294 23.40 3.69 -1.40
C ARG A 294 23.07 4.94 -2.22
N ALA A 295 23.81 5.19 -3.29
CA ALA A 295 23.58 6.33 -4.17
C ALA A 295 22.19 6.30 -4.80
N PHE A 296 21.72 5.12 -5.23
CA PHE A 296 20.35 4.95 -5.71
C PHE A 296 19.32 5.29 -4.64
N ARG A 297 19.46 4.75 -3.42
CA ARG A 297 18.52 4.98 -2.32
C ARG A 297 18.43 6.45 -1.93
N GLU A 298 19.55 7.16 -1.97
CA GLU A 298 19.63 8.61 -1.74
C GLU A 298 18.92 9.38 -2.85
N ALA A 299 19.19 9.05 -4.11
CA ALA A 299 18.55 9.67 -5.27
C ALA A 299 17.03 9.41 -5.33
N ASP A 300 16.58 8.21 -4.93
CA ASP A 300 15.18 7.79 -4.95
C ASP A 300 14.38 8.24 -3.71
N ALA A 301 15.05 8.70 -2.66
CA ALA A 301 14.40 9.09 -1.40
C ALA A 301 13.24 10.09 -1.56
N PRO A 302 13.34 11.17 -2.38
CA PRO A 302 12.22 12.08 -2.61
C PRO A 302 10.98 11.37 -3.17
N ARG A 303 11.18 10.46 -4.12
CA ARG A 303 10.10 9.67 -4.71
C ARG A 303 9.43 8.78 -3.68
N ARG A 304 10.22 8.06 -2.86
CA ARG A 304 9.66 7.17 -1.82
C ARG A 304 8.81 7.93 -0.80
N ARG A 305 9.30 9.08 -0.31
CA ARG A 305 8.53 9.92 0.62
C ARG A 305 7.25 10.46 -0.01
N ALA A 306 7.31 10.91 -1.27
CA ALA A 306 6.14 11.35 -2.02
C ALA A 306 5.10 10.22 -2.16
N MET A 307 5.53 8.99 -2.50
CA MET A 307 4.63 7.83 -2.63
C MET A 307 4.04 7.39 -1.28
N ALA A 308 4.84 7.41 -0.21
CA ALA A 308 4.36 7.14 1.14
C ALA A 308 3.28 8.17 1.53
N LYS A 309 3.52 9.46 1.27
CA LYS A 309 2.54 10.51 1.55
C LYS A 309 1.28 10.38 0.70
N LEU A 310 1.43 10.02 -0.57
CA LEU A 310 0.32 9.74 -1.47
C LEU A 310 -0.54 8.58 -0.94
N HIS A 311 0.07 7.50 -0.45
CA HIS A 311 -0.64 6.37 0.17
C HIS A 311 -1.45 6.79 1.41
N GLU A 312 -0.90 7.66 2.27
CA GLU A 312 -1.65 8.24 3.40
C GLU A 312 -2.86 9.05 2.92
N VAL A 313 -2.66 9.92 1.92
CA VAL A 313 -3.72 10.76 1.35
C VAL A 313 -4.84 9.92 0.72
N VAL A 314 -4.49 8.84 0.02
CA VAL A 314 -5.47 7.87 -0.50
C VAL A 314 -6.24 7.22 0.65
N THR A 315 -5.56 6.82 1.73
CA THR A 315 -6.20 6.30 2.94
C THR A 315 -7.23 7.27 3.49
N ASP A 316 -6.86 8.54 3.60
CA ASP A 316 -7.74 9.59 4.12
C ASP A 316 -8.93 9.85 3.20
N GLN A 317 -8.74 9.84 1.87
CA GLN A 317 -9.85 9.99 0.92
C GLN A 317 -10.81 8.79 0.95
N VAL A 318 -10.30 7.57 1.07
CA VAL A 318 -11.12 6.36 1.24
C VAL A 318 -11.91 6.42 2.55
N ARG A 319 -11.30 6.91 3.63
CA ARG A 319 -11.97 7.11 4.93
C ARG A 319 -13.03 8.21 4.87
N ALA A 320 -12.73 9.33 4.21
CA ALA A 320 -13.66 10.43 4.02
C ALA A 320 -14.86 10.05 3.15
N ALA A 321 -14.73 8.97 2.36
CA ALA A 321 -15.80 8.41 1.53
C ALA A 321 -16.51 9.49 0.72
N ILE A 322 -15.73 10.38 0.12
CA ILE A 322 -16.22 11.53 -0.63
C ILE A 322 -17.25 11.09 -1.67
N ARG A 323 -18.37 11.77 -1.71
CA ARG A 323 -19.44 11.40 -2.64
C ARG A 323 -18.99 11.56 -4.09
N PHE A 324 -19.50 10.68 -4.93
CA PHE A 324 -19.35 10.83 -6.37
C PHE A 324 -20.09 12.07 -6.86
N ASP A 325 -19.47 12.80 -7.77
CA ASP A 325 -20.02 14.02 -8.36
C ASP A 325 -21.05 13.70 -9.43
N ARG A 326 -22.20 13.20 -9.00
CA ARG A 326 -23.37 12.94 -9.83
C ARG A 326 -24.64 13.30 -9.06
N PRO A 327 -25.59 14.02 -9.69
CA PRO A 327 -26.92 14.24 -9.11
C PRO A 327 -27.61 12.94 -8.69
N GLU A 328 -28.42 13.01 -7.65
CA GLU A 328 -29.16 11.84 -7.17
C GLU A 328 -30.19 11.39 -8.21
N GLY A 329 -30.32 10.08 -8.41
CA GLY A 329 -31.25 9.51 -9.41
C GLY A 329 -30.75 9.52 -10.86
N GLU A 330 -29.63 10.18 -11.18
CA GLU A 330 -29.08 10.20 -12.54
C GLU A 330 -28.49 8.81 -12.92
N PRO A 331 -29.06 8.13 -13.94
CA PRO A 331 -28.59 6.80 -14.32
C PRO A 331 -27.30 6.81 -15.14
N THR A 332 -27.03 7.90 -15.87
CA THR A 332 -25.91 7.98 -16.83
C THR A 332 -24.76 8.85 -16.33
N ALA A 333 -23.68 8.93 -17.11
CA ALA A 333 -22.52 9.78 -16.79
C ALA A 333 -22.64 11.20 -17.35
N ASP A 334 -23.75 11.52 -18.04
CA ASP A 334 -23.90 12.76 -18.83
C ASP A 334 -23.90 14.02 -17.94
N ARG A 335 -24.17 13.87 -16.64
CA ARG A 335 -24.20 14.94 -15.64
C ARG A 335 -23.12 14.79 -14.57
N ASP A 336 -22.14 13.92 -14.80
CA ASP A 336 -20.99 13.80 -13.90
C ASP A 336 -20.23 15.13 -13.86
N GLY A 337 -19.89 15.61 -12.67
CA GLY A 337 -19.23 16.90 -12.50
C GLY A 337 -20.14 18.10 -12.22
N GLN A 338 -21.47 17.92 -12.13
CA GLN A 338 -22.34 19.07 -11.94
C GLN A 338 -22.40 19.60 -10.50
N LEU A 339 -22.14 18.78 -9.48
CA LEU A 339 -22.33 19.17 -8.07
C LEU A 339 -21.17 20.00 -7.51
N ARG A 340 -19.91 19.72 -7.88
CA ARG A 340 -18.76 20.41 -7.28
C ARG A 340 -18.75 21.93 -7.49
N PRO A 341 -19.19 22.52 -8.62
CA PRO A 341 -19.34 23.97 -8.75
C PRO A 341 -20.35 24.60 -7.76
N HIS A 342 -21.48 23.93 -7.52
CA HIS A 342 -22.47 24.36 -6.52
C HIS A 342 -21.91 24.23 -5.10
N TRP A 343 -21.23 23.11 -4.82
CA TRP A 343 -20.51 22.92 -3.57
C TRP A 343 -19.49 24.04 -3.33
N ALA A 344 -18.68 24.39 -4.34
CA ALA A 344 -17.63 25.39 -4.22
C ALA A 344 -18.22 26.77 -3.90
N THR A 345 -19.29 27.16 -4.60
CA THR A 345 -20.03 28.40 -4.32
C THR A 345 -20.49 28.44 -2.86
N ALA A 346 -21.13 27.37 -2.38
CA ALA A 346 -21.62 27.29 -1.01
C ALA A 346 -20.50 27.30 0.03
N TYR A 347 -19.40 26.59 -0.24
CA TYR A 347 -18.21 26.57 0.60
C TYR A 347 -17.62 27.97 0.79
N PHE A 348 -17.37 28.71 -0.31
CA PHE A 348 -16.81 30.06 -0.23
C PHE A 348 -17.78 31.09 0.38
N GLN A 349 -19.07 30.82 0.36
CA GLN A 349 -20.09 31.59 1.08
C GLN A 349 -20.22 31.19 2.56
N SER A 350 -19.34 30.33 3.08
CA SER A 350 -19.39 29.81 4.46
C SER A 350 -20.70 29.06 4.80
N ARG A 351 -21.40 28.51 3.80
CA ARG A 351 -22.60 27.69 4.02
C ARG A 351 -22.22 26.28 4.47
N THR A 352 -23.09 25.65 5.26
CA THR A 352 -22.92 24.26 5.69
C THR A 352 -23.55 23.25 4.74
N SER A 353 -24.43 23.70 3.84
CA SER A 353 -25.11 22.90 2.82
C SER A 353 -25.47 23.73 1.58
N PHE A 354 -25.78 23.04 0.49
CA PHE A 354 -26.29 23.59 -0.77
C PHE A 354 -27.43 22.73 -1.32
N ASP A 355 -28.35 23.35 -2.04
CA ASP A 355 -29.46 22.66 -2.68
C ASP A 355 -29.16 22.47 -4.17
N PHE A 356 -29.46 21.28 -4.68
CA PHE A 356 -29.38 20.97 -6.09
C PHE A 356 -30.58 20.09 -6.46
N GLU A 357 -31.46 20.60 -7.32
CA GLU A 357 -32.64 19.88 -7.83
C GLU A 357 -33.54 19.26 -6.74
N GLY A 358 -33.73 20.00 -5.63
CA GLY A 358 -34.58 19.56 -4.51
C GLY A 358 -33.87 18.65 -3.49
N THR A 359 -32.61 18.29 -3.72
CA THR A 359 -31.78 17.58 -2.73
C THR A 359 -30.85 18.55 -2.02
N THR A 360 -30.93 18.60 -0.68
CA THR A 360 -29.98 19.32 0.16
C THR A 360 -28.74 18.48 0.44
N LEU A 361 -27.57 19.03 0.16
CA LEU A 361 -26.30 18.35 0.17
C LEU A 361 -25.31 19.05 1.10
N PRO A 362 -24.55 18.32 1.93
CA PRO A 362 -23.62 18.94 2.87
C PRO A 362 -22.38 19.48 2.17
N VAL A 363 -21.81 20.56 2.72
CA VAL A 363 -20.52 21.13 2.32
C VAL A 363 -19.35 20.46 3.06
N PHE A 364 -19.59 20.05 4.31
CA PHE A 364 -18.60 19.44 5.20
C PHE A 364 -19.03 18.03 5.61
N ASP A 365 -18.06 17.17 5.94
CA ASP A 365 -18.32 15.86 6.53
C ASP A 365 -18.75 15.98 8.01
N SER A 366 -19.04 14.85 8.66
CA SER A 366 -19.44 14.83 10.07
C SER A 366 -18.35 15.30 11.06
N LYS A 367 -17.10 15.46 10.61
CA LYS A 367 -15.97 15.98 11.39
C LYS A 367 -15.66 17.44 11.06
N GLY A 368 -16.43 18.07 10.18
CA GLY A 368 -16.21 19.45 9.73
C GLY A 368 -15.13 19.58 8.65
N ASN A 369 -14.66 18.51 8.04
CA ASN A 369 -13.73 18.61 6.91
C ASN A 369 -14.48 18.98 5.65
N ALA A 370 -13.85 19.77 4.77
CA ALA A 370 -14.40 20.08 3.45
C ALA A 370 -14.67 18.79 2.64
N TRP A 371 -15.87 18.69 2.07
CA TRP A 371 -16.37 17.47 1.44
C TRP A 371 -16.79 17.69 -0.03
N PRO A 372 -15.86 18.14 -0.90
CA PRO A 372 -16.17 18.42 -2.30
C PRO A 372 -16.53 17.15 -3.06
N PRO A 373 -17.63 17.12 -3.84
CA PRO A 373 -17.90 16.01 -4.76
C PRO A 373 -16.73 15.74 -5.72
N GLN A 374 -16.52 14.48 -6.08
CA GLN A 374 -15.43 14.06 -6.98
C GLN A 374 -15.90 13.08 -8.06
N VAL A 375 -15.39 13.23 -9.29
CA VAL A 375 -15.32 12.11 -10.26
C VAL A 375 -13.97 11.39 -10.17
N CYS A 376 -13.72 10.40 -11.04
CA CYS A 376 -12.47 9.63 -11.05
C CYS A 376 -11.22 10.50 -11.25
N VAL A 377 -11.22 11.46 -12.19
CA VAL A 377 -10.07 12.36 -12.40
C VAL A 377 -9.90 13.35 -11.25
N ASP A 378 -10.99 13.85 -10.66
CA ASP A 378 -10.90 14.71 -9.46
C ASP A 378 -10.20 13.97 -8.32
N PHE A 379 -10.52 12.69 -8.09
CA PHE A 379 -9.84 11.88 -7.08
C PHE A 379 -8.33 11.80 -7.31
N ILE A 380 -7.89 11.61 -8.56
CA ILE A 380 -6.45 11.60 -8.91
C ILE A 380 -5.79 12.95 -8.61
N LEU A 381 -6.36 14.03 -9.15
CA LEU A 381 -5.76 15.36 -9.03
C LEU A 381 -5.80 15.87 -7.60
N ASP A 382 -6.91 15.64 -6.89
CA ASP A 382 -7.04 15.96 -5.47
C ASP A 382 -6.05 15.13 -4.62
N THR A 383 -5.73 13.89 -5.03
CA THR A 383 -4.69 13.08 -4.37
C THR A 383 -3.32 13.74 -4.49
N PHE A 384 -2.91 14.13 -5.69
CA PHE A 384 -1.61 14.80 -5.90
C PHE A 384 -1.56 16.17 -5.19
N GLU A 385 -2.62 16.96 -5.28
CA GLU A 385 -2.73 18.27 -4.60
C GLU A 385 -2.64 18.13 -3.08
N ARG A 386 -3.41 17.21 -2.48
CA ARG A 386 -3.35 16.95 -1.03
C ARG A 386 -1.98 16.43 -0.59
N THR A 387 -1.33 15.60 -1.43
CA THR A 387 0.03 15.11 -1.17
C THR A 387 1.01 16.28 -1.08
N SER A 388 0.84 17.29 -1.94
CA SER A 388 1.64 18.53 -1.93
C SER A 388 1.22 19.56 -0.86
N GLY A 389 0.15 19.31 -0.10
CA GLY A 389 -0.40 20.22 0.91
C GLY A 389 -1.53 21.15 0.44
N THR A 390 -1.97 21.06 -0.81
CA THR A 390 -3.09 21.86 -1.33
C THR A 390 -4.42 21.22 -0.94
N TRP A 391 -5.21 21.91 -0.12
CA TRP A 391 -6.56 21.46 0.23
C TRP A 391 -7.46 22.58 0.76
N TYR A 392 -8.75 22.30 0.92
CA TYR A 392 -9.72 23.24 1.50
C TYR A 392 -9.62 23.29 3.03
N SER A 393 -9.73 24.49 3.60
CA SER A 393 -9.80 24.68 5.06
C SER A 393 -11.08 24.06 5.64
N PRO A 394 -11.03 23.56 6.90
CA PRO A 394 -12.17 22.93 7.55
C PRO A 394 -13.23 23.95 8.01
N GLN A 395 -14.39 23.45 8.42
CA GLN A 395 -15.47 24.24 9.02
C GLN A 395 -14.98 25.01 10.24
N GLY A 396 -15.42 26.27 10.36
CA GLY A 396 -15.01 27.18 11.44
C GLY A 396 -13.75 27.99 11.13
N ALA A 397 -12.92 27.57 10.17
CA ALA A 397 -11.89 28.42 9.59
C ALA A 397 -12.49 29.33 8.50
N LYS A 398 -11.78 30.40 8.14
CA LYS A 398 -12.13 31.20 6.95
C LYS A 398 -12.10 30.28 5.72
N PRO A 399 -13.18 30.18 4.92
CA PRO A 399 -13.17 29.34 3.73
C PRO A 399 -12.06 29.76 2.78
N ALA A 400 -11.16 28.84 2.49
CA ALA A 400 -10.01 29.07 1.64
C ALA A 400 -9.52 27.74 1.08
N ARG A 401 -9.02 27.77 -0.14
CA ARG A 401 -8.19 26.70 -0.67
C ARG A 401 -6.75 27.01 -0.27
N LEU A 402 -6.25 26.29 0.73
CA LEU A 402 -4.86 26.37 1.18
C LEU A 402 -3.97 25.89 0.05
N LYS A 403 -2.97 26.70 -0.30
CA LYS A 403 -2.05 26.42 -1.40
C LYS A 403 -0.81 25.70 -0.89
N GLY A 404 -0.60 24.48 -1.38
CA GLY A 404 0.63 23.72 -1.24
C GLY A 404 1.57 23.94 -2.43
N LYS A 405 2.45 22.98 -2.67
CA LYS A 405 3.47 23.05 -3.75
C LYS A 405 2.89 22.77 -5.14
N LEU A 406 1.66 22.25 -5.22
CA LEU A 406 0.97 21.93 -6.47
C LEU A 406 -0.51 22.33 -6.37
N ASP A 407 -0.99 23.17 -7.29
CA ASP A 407 -2.42 23.43 -7.50
C ASP A 407 -2.72 23.39 -9.00
N PHE A 408 -3.49 22.41 -9.45
CA PHE A 408 -3.83 22.28 -10.87
C PHE A 408 -4.80 23.36 -11.35
N ASN A 409 -5.42 24.12 -10.45
CA ASN A 409 -6.22 25.28 -10.85
C ASN A 409 -5.36 26.39 -11.48
N ASP A 410 -4.08 26.50 -11.07
CA ASP A 410 -3.16 27.51 -11.61
C ASP A 410 -2.59 27.10 -12.98
N ILE A 411 -2.61 25.80 -13.29
CA ILE A 411 -2.04 25.23 -14.51
C ILE A 411 -3.09 25.20 -15.65
N GLY A 412 -4.38 25.23 -15.31
CA GLY A 412 -5.44 25.50 -16.29
C GLY A 412 -5.85 24.30 -17.16
N ILE A 413 -6.21 23.16 -16.54
CA ILE A 413 -6.68 21.96 -17.25
C ILE A 413 -8.02 22.21 -17.98
N PRO A 414 -8.07 22.24 -19.33
CA PRO A 414 -9.31 22.40 -20.08
C PRO A 414 -10.19 21.16 -19.86
N ASN A 415 -11.29 21.29 -19.11
CA ASN A 415 -12.13 20.17 -18.67
C ASN A 415 -11.42 19.15 -17.76
N ARG A 416 -10.99 19.61 -16.58
CA ARG A 416 -10.35 18.86 -15.48
C ARG A 416 -10.97 17.49 -15.11
N ARG A 417 -12.20 17.18 -15.55
CA ARG A 417 -12.97 16.01 -15.08
C ARG A 417 -13.09 14.89 -16.11
N ALA A 418 -12.81 15.17 -17.39
CA ALA A 418 -12.88 14.15 -18.42
C ALA A 418 -11.57 13.35 -18.51
N VAL A 419 -11.67 12.03 -18.61
CA VAL A 419 -10.51 11.12 -18.67
C VAL A 419 -9.64 11.39 -19.91
N LEU A 420 -10.24 11.69 -21.07
CA LEU A 420 -9.46 12.06 -22.26
C LEU A 420 -8.80 13.43 -22.11
N ALA A 421 -9.52 14.41 -21.57
CA ALA A 421 -8.98 15.75 -21.34
C ALA A 421 -7.78 15.73 -20.37
N PHE A 422 -7.79 14.83 -19.38
CA PHE A 422 -6.62 14.62 -18.53
C PHE A 422 -5.42 14.08 -19.29
N ALA A 423 -5.60 13.15 -20.23
CA ALA A 423 -4.49 12.68 -21.07
C ALA A 423 -3.96 13.79 -21.97
N ASP A 424 -4.84 14.55 -22.62
CA ASP A 424 -4.44 15.63 -23.51
C ASP A 424 -3.69 16.72 -22.74
N PHE A 425 -4.13 17.02 -21.51
CA PHE A 425 -3.41 17.90 -20.58
C PHE A 425 -2.04 17.33 -20.17
N ALA A 426 -1.98 16.05 -19.80
CA ALA A 426 -0.71 15.42 -19.43
C ALA A 426 0.29 15.40 -20.60
N GLU A 427 -0.20 15.24 -21.84
CA GLU A 427 0.62 15.33 -23.06
C GLU A 427 1.09 16.77 -23.34
N SER A 428 0.30 17.78 -23.00
CA SER A 428 0.70 19.19 -23.12
C SER A 428 1.65 19.65 -22.00
N GLU A 429 1.76 18.89 -20.91
CA GLU A 429 2.61 19.20 -19.74
C GLU A 429 3.72 18.14 -19.54
N PRO A 430 4.64 17.96 -20.51
CA PRO A 430 5.67 16.93 -20.44
C PRO A 430 6.69 17.15 -19.30
N GLU A 431 6.75 18.38 -18.76
CA GLU A 431 7.55 18.67 -17.56
C GLU A 431 6.96 18.01 -16.32
N LEU A 432 5.64 17.80 -16.27
CA LEU A 432 4.92 17.24 -15.12
C LEU A 432 4.58 15.77 -15.30
N PHE A 433 4.37 15.34 -16.55
CA PHE A 433 3.89 14.00 -16.85
C PHE A 433 4.63 13.34 -18.02
N ASP A 434 4.83 12.02 -17.90
CA ASP A 434 5.19 11.13 -19.02
C ASP A 434 3.96 10.30 -19.42
N VAL A 435 3.56 10.38 -20.69
CA VAL A 435 2.33 9.77 -21.20
C VAL A 435 2.65 8.67 -22.20
N ARG A 436 2.05 7.49 -22.01
CA ARG A 436 2.04 6.39 -22.96
C ARG A 436 0.63 5.98 -23.31
N ARG A 437 0.36 5.79 -24.61
CA ARG A 437 -0.92 5.24 -25.10
C ARG A 437 -0.75 3.77 -25.50
N PHE A 438 -1.63 2.90 -25.02
CA PHE A 438 -1.68 1.49 -25.40
C PHE A 438 -2.41 1.34 -26.73
N LYS A 439 -1.83 0.60 -27.70
CA LYS A 439 -2.36 0.49 -29.06
C LYS A 439 -2.36 -0.96 -29.54
N GLY A 440 -3.16 -1.23 -30.58
CA GLY A 440 -3.17 -2.54 -31.25
C GLY A 440 -3.35 -3.72 -30.29
N GLU A 441 -2.40 -4.65 -30.31
CA GLU A 441 -2.41 -5.88 -29.51
C GLU A 441 -2.21 -5.65 -28.00
N GLU A 442 -1.70 -4.49 -27.59
CA GLU A 442 -1.58 -4.11 -26.17
C GLU A 442 -2.94 -3.82 -25.54
N ARG A 443 -3.97 -3.52 -26.34
CA ARG A 443 -5.33 -3.23 -25.87
C ARG A 443 -6.12 -4.50 -25.56
N ILE A 444 -5.56 -5.34 -24.69
CA ILE A 444 -6.15 -6.60 -24.24
C ILE A 444 -7.43 -6.32 -23.47
N GLN A 445 -8.54 -6.91 -23.92
CA GLN A 445 -9.81 -6.79 -23.21
C GLN A 445 -9.75 -7.58 -21.91
N PHE A 446 -10.35 -7.04 -20.84
CA PHE A 446 -10.36 -7.73 -19.55
C PHE A 446 -11.14 -9.07 -19.57
N GLY A 447 -11.98 -9.32 -20.58
CA GLY A 447 -12.53 -10.64 -20.85
C GLY A 447 -11.45 -11.73 -20.93
N GLU A 448 -10.27 -11.39 -21.45
CA GLU A 448 -9.07 -12.23 -21.54
C GLU A 448 -8.17 -12.09 -20.29
N ARG A 449 -8.76 -12.20 -19.08
CA ARG A 449 -8.10 -11.88 -17.79
C ARG A 449 -6.67 -12.40 -17.65
N SER A 450 -6.43 -13.67 -17.97
CA SER A 450 -5.09 -14.25 -17.80
C SER A 450 -4.05 -13.64 -18.72
N ARG A 451 -4.45 -13.31 -19.96
CA ARG A 451 -3.60 -12.58 -20.89
C ARG A 451 -3.38 -11.14 -20.42
N PHE A 452 -4.41 -10.50 -19.89
CA PHE A 452 -4.32 -9.15 -19.34
C PHE A 452 -3.36 -9.09 -18.13
N PHE A 453 -3.45 -10.04 -17.21
CA PHE A 453 -2.54 -10.09 -16.05
C PHE A 453 -1.12 -10.47 -16.43
N ALA A 454 -0.93 -11.40 -17.38
CA ALA A 454 0.38 -11.71 -17.92
C ALA A 454 1.02 -10.45 -18.56
N PHE A 455 0.27 -9.70 -19.35
CA PHE A 455 0.73 -8.44 -19.93
C PHE A 455 1.19 -7.44 -18.87
N LEU A 456 0.44 -7.27 -17.78
CA LEU A 456 0.82 -6.36 -16.69
C LEU A 456 2.09 -6.80 -15.95
N GLU A 457 2.31 -8.10 -15.78
CA GLU A 457 3.53 -8.64 -15.18
C GLU A 457 4.74 -8.49 -16.12
N GLU A 458 4.58 -8.80 -17.41
CA GLU A 458 5.63 -8.64 -18.44
C GLU A 458 6.07 -7.17 -18.58
N HIS A 459 5.15 -6.24 -18.34
CA HIS A 459 5.38 -4.80 -18.40
C HIS A 459 5.39 -4.15 -17.01
N ALA A 460 5.80 -4.89 -15.97
CA ALA A 460 5.78 -4.41 -14.59
C ALA A 460 6.62 -3.14 -14.36
N ASP A 461 7.63 -2.90 -15.19
CA ASP A 461 8.47 -1.69 -15.10
C ASP A 461 7.82 -0.47 -15.78
N GLU A 462 6.73 -0.66 -16.53
CA GLU A 462 6.03 0.38 -17.26
C GLU A 462 4.79 0.91 -16.53
N VAL A 463 4.32 0.20 -15.50
CA VAL A 463 3.20 0.57 -14.64
C VAL A 463 3.65 0.52 -13.18
N ARG A 464 3.87 1.68 -12.56
CA ARG A 464 4.52 1.84 -11.25
C ARG A 464 3.61 2.56 -10.25
N PRO A 465 3.90 2.48 -8.93
CA PRO A 465 3.23 3.32 -7.94
C PRO A 465 3.30 4.80 -8.31
N GLY A 466 2.18 5.50 -8.17
CA GLY A 466 2.00 6.90 -8.58
C GLY A 466 1.49 7.07 -10.02
N ASP A 467 1.60 6.06 -10.88
CA ASP A 467 1.04 6.11 -12.23
C ASP A 467 -0.49 6.18 -12.20
N VAL A 468 -1.05 6.89 -13.17
CA VAL A 468 -2.48 6.93 -13.46
C VAL A 468 -2.72 6.13 -14.73
N VAL A 469 -3.53 5.09 -14.64
CA VAL A 469 -3.92 4.27 -15.79
C VAL A 469 -5.38 4.51 -16.12
N ALA A 470 -5.67 4.71 -17.40
CA ALA A 470 -7.04 4.83 -17.88
C ALA A 470 -7.48 3.56 -18.58
N ILE A 471 -8.73 3.18 -18.33
CA ILE A 471 -9.40 2.09 -19.02
C ILE A 471 -10.51 2.64 -19.91
N HIS A 472 -10.72 1.99 -21.05
CA HIS A 472 -11.69 2.42 -22.04
C HIS A 472 -12.32 1.22 -22.75
N GLY A 473 -13.64 1.27 -22.93
CA GLY A 473 -14.39 0.30 -23.71
C GLY A 473 -15.86 0.25 -23.34
N LEU A 474 -16.58 -0.67 -23.99
CA LEU A 474 -18.02 -0.81 -23.82
C LEU A 474 -18.37 -1.37 -22.44
N LYS A 475 -19.37 -0.78 -21.79
CA LYS A 475 -20.05 -1.38 -20.64
C LYS A 475 -21.28 -2.18 -21.11
N ARG A 476 -21.99 -2.82 -20.18
CA ARG A 476 -23.22 -3.59 -20.44
C ARG A 476 -24.37 -2.77 -21.05
N ASP A 477 -24.32 -1.44 -20.92
CA ASP A 477 -25.28 -0.50 -21.52
C ASP A 477 -24.94 -0.13 -22.98
N GLU A 478 -23.96 -0.82 -23.58
CA GLU A 478 -23.48 -0.59 -24.94
C GLU A 478 -22.92 0.82 -25.20
N ARG A 479 -22.66 1.58 -24.13
CA ARG A 479 -21.97 2.86 -24.21
C ARG A 479 -20.49 2.69 -23.94
N ILE A 480 -19.70 3.58 -24.50
CA ILE A 480 -18.29 3.71 -24.17
C ILE A 480 -18.17 4.37 -22.81
N HIS A 481 -17.42 3.74 -21.92
CA HIS A 481 -17.10 4.32 -20.61
C HIS A 481 -15.59 4.39 -20.45
N GLN A 482 -15.18 5.43 -19.73
CA GLN A 482 -13.79 5.69 -19.36
C GLN A 482 -13.68 5.75 -17.85
N HIS A 483 -12.52 5.39 -17.32
CA HIS A 483 -12.24 5.50 -15.89
C HIS A 483 -10.75 5.65 -15.66
N ALA A 484 -10.37 6.58 -14.79
CA ALA A 484 -8.99 6.80 -14.36
C ALA A 484 -8.76 6.08 -13.01
N ILE A 485 -7.62 5.42 -12.89
CA ILE A 485 -7.24 4.59 -11.75
C ILE A 485 -5.84 4.98 -11.31
N LEU A 486 -5.66 5.18 -10.00
CA LEU A 486 -4.34 5.39 -9.42
C LEU A 486 -3.70 4.03 -9.10
N VAL A 487 -2.50 3.80 -9.58
CA VAL A 487 -1.66 2.68 -9.14
C VAL A 487 -0.99 3.11 -7.85
N GLU A 488 -1.42 2.52 -6.74
CA GLU A 488 -0.93 2.86 -5.40
C GLU A 488 0.26 1.99 -5.00
N ARG A 489 0.22 0.70 -5.34
CA ARG A 489 1.26 -0.27 -4.96
C ARG A 489 1.49 -1.32 -6.05
N THR A 490 2.70 -1.84 -6.06
CA THR A 490 3.13 -2.98 -6.88
C THR A 490 3.65 -4.10 -5.97
N ASP A 491 3.48 -5.35 -6.39
CA ASP A 491 4.03 -6.49 -5.67
C ASP A 491 5.57 -6.44 -5.73
N PRO A 492 6.28 -6.42 -4.60
CA PRO A 492 7.73 -6.30 -4.60
C PRO A 492 8.45 -7.53 -5.18
N LEU A 493 7.77 -8.63 -5.51
CA LEU A 493 8.41 -9.81 -6.09
C LEU A 493 8.30 -9.83 -7.61
N THR A 494 7.10 -9.63 -8.16
CA THR A 494 6.84 -9.66 -9.60
C THR A 494 6.79 -8.27 -10.23
N GLY A 495 6.50 -7.25 -9.42
CA GLY A 495 6.18 -5.92 -9.88
C GLY A 495 4.74 -5.68 -10.30
N PHE A 496 3.91 -6.71 -10.22
CA PHE A 496 2.52 -6.62 -10.66
C PHE A 496 1.77 -5.51 -9.91
N PRO A 497 1.07 -4.59 -10.60
CA PRO A 497 0.35 -3.48 -9.98
C PRO A 497 -0.94 -3.96 -9.32
N TYR A 498 -0.86 -4.49 -8.09
CA TYR A 498 -2.00 -5.06 -7.37
C TYR A 498 -2.84 -4.02 -6.61
N GLY A 499 -2.19 -2.97 -6.09
CA GLY A 499 -2.82 -1.98 -5.22
C GLY A 499 -3.36 -0.84 -6.06
N LEU A 500 -4.67 -0.81 -6.28
CA LEU A 500 -5.32 0.23 -7.08
C LEU A 500 -6.26 1.06 -6.21
N ALA A 501 -6.32 2.35 -6.47
CA ALA A 501 -7.28 3.25 -5.85
C ALA A 501 -8.07 4.00 -6.91
N ASP A 502 -9.39 4.10 -6.72
CA ASP A 502 -10.27 4.80 -7.63
C ASP A 502 -11.44 5.48 -6.92
N GLN A 503 -12.21 6.23 -7.70
CA GLN A 503 -13.46 6.85 -7.29
C GLN A 503 -14.58 6.42 -8.25
N MET A 504 -15.06 5.19 -8.08
CA MET A 504 -16.29 4.70 -8.73
C MET A 504 -17.43 4.65 -7.69
N LYS A 505 -18.31 5.66 -7.70
CA LYS A 505 -19.38 5.93 -6.70
C LYS A 505 -18.91 6.41 -5.31
N ARG A 506 -17.83 5.86 -4.77
CA ARG A 506 -17.12 6.37 -3.59
C ARG A 506 -15.64 5.93 -3.64
N PRO A 507 -14.69 6.65 -3.03
CA PRO A 507 -13.28 6.31 -3.09
C PRO A 507 -13.02 4.97 -2.42
N ARG A 508 -12.30 4.07 -3.10
CA ARG A 508 -11.98 2.73 -2.58
C ARG A 508 -10.64 2.24 -3.10
N ARG A 509 -10.00 1.39 -2.31
CA ARG A 509 -8.99 0.46 -2.81
C ARG A 509 -9.65 -0.73 -3.48
N ARG A 510 -9.16 -1.13 -4.64
CA ARG A 510 -9.72 -2.18 -5.47
C ARG A 510 -8.63 -3.01 -6.12
N THR A 511 -9.03 -4.17 -6.63
CA THR A 511 -8.23 -5.00 -7.54
C THR A 511 -8.64 -4.74 -8.98
N TRP A 512 -7.85 -5.23 -9.94
CA TRP A 512 -8.23 -5.20 -11.35
C TRP A 512 -9.57 -5.89 -11.60
N GLU A 513 -9.82 -7.07 -11.00
CA GLU A 513 -11.11 -7.74 -11.06
C GLU A 513 -12.23 -6.86 -10.49
N GLY A 514 -12.01 -6.22 -9.33
CA GLY A 514 -13.00 -5.34 -8.72
C GLY A 514 -13.39 -4.13 -9.58
N ILE A 515 -12.48 -3.62 -10.40
CA ILE A 515 -12.73 -2.49 -11.31
C ILE A 515 -13.32 -2.95 -12.65
N MET A 516 -12.72 -3.97 -13.26
CA MET A 516 -12.95 -4.32 -14.66
C MET A 516 -14.04 -5.38 -14.87
N ALA A 517 -14.41 -6.17 -13.85
CA ALA A 517 -15.41 -7.24 -13.99
C ALA A 517 -16.80 -6.74 -14.43
N GLU A 518 -17.18 -5.51 -14.07
CA GLU A 518 -18.44 -4.91 -14.50
C GLU A 518 -18.45 -4.55 -16.00
N ALA A 519 -17.29 -4.47 -16.65
CA ALA A 519 -17.11 -4.04 -18.03
C ALA A 519 -15.96 -4.79 -18.72
N PRO A 520 -16.11 -6.11 -19.00
CA PRO A 520 -15.02 -6.96 -19.50
C PRO A 520 -14.51 -6.58 -20.90
N LYS A 521 -15.26 -5.78 -21.67
CA LYS A 521 -14.81 -5.26 -22.98
C LYS A 521 -13.86 -4.05 -22.87
N ARG A 522 -13.59 -3.56 -21.65
CA ARG A 522 -12.60 -2.50 -21.43
C ARG A 522 -11.19 -3.06 -21.53
N SER A 523 -10.29 -2.22 -22.01
CA SER A 523 -8.84 -2.44 -22.03
C SER A 523 -8.13 -1.18 -21.53
N LEU A 524 -6.83 -1.29 -21.27
CA LEU A 524 -6.00 -0.10 -21.00
C LEU A 524 -6.00 0.82 -22.21
N LEU A 525 -6.09 2.12 -21.95
CA LEU A 525 -6.08 3.19 -22.95
C LEU A 525 -4.77 3.95 -22.92
N TYR A 526 -4.39 4.45 -21.75
CA TYR A 526 -3.14 5.15 -21.54
C TYR A 526 -2.62 4.97 -20.12
N ARG A 527 -1.34 5.30 -19.92
CA ARG A 527 -0.68 5.52 -18.65
C ARG A 527 -0.12 6.94 -18.62
N VAL A 528 -0.34 7.64 -17.52
CA VAL A 528 0.24 8.95 -17.19
C VAL A 528 1.11 8.75 -15.95
N ARG A 529 2.38 9.12 -16.02
CA ARG A 529 3.35 8.99 -14.93
C ARG A 529 3.78 10.37 -14.45
N PRO A 530 3.74 10.66 -13.14
CA PRO A 530 4.41 11.83 -12.57
C PRO A 530 5.90 11.83 -12.92
N THR A 531 6.41 12.92 -13.51
CA THR A 531 7.85 13.12 -13.68
C THR A 531 8.51 13.42 -12.33
N GLN A 532 9.85 13.45 -12.31
CA GLN A 532 10.58 13.87 -11.11
C GLN A 532 10.17 15.28 -10.65
N ALA A 533 9.88 16.21 -11.56
CA ALA A 533 9.46 17.56 -11.19
C ALA A 533 8.12 17.58 -10.45
N LEU A 534 7.16 16.72 -10.83
CA LEU A 534 5.90 16.60 -10.09
C LEU A 534 6.11 15.86 -8.76
N VAL A 535 6.93 14.81 -8.75
CA VAL A 535 7.31 14.08 -7.53
C VAL A 535 7.96 15.02 -6.51
N ASP A 536 8.86 15.90 -6.93
CA ASP A 536 9.53 16.87 -6.07
C ASP A 536 8.56 17.86 -5.41
N ARG A 537 7.44 18.18 -6.08
CA ARG A 537 6.33 18.98 -5.50
C ARG A 537 5.49 18.18 -4.53
N MET A 538 5.47 16.85 -4.63
CA MET A 538 4.75 15.96 -3.71
C MET A 538 5.62 15.53 -2.52
N ASP A 539 6.95 15.61 -2.61
CA ASP A 539 7.84 15.24 -1.52
C ASP A 539 7.63 16.18 -0.31
N PRO A 540 7.19 15.65 0.85
CA PRO A 540 6.95 16.48 2.04
C PRO A 540 8.23 17.17 2.53
N GLU A 541 9.40 16.56 2.35
CA GLU A 541 10.68 17.08 2.87
C GLU A 541 11.39 18.04 1.92
N ASN A 542 10.96 18.17 0.65
CA ASN A 542 11.60 19.08 -0.28
C ASN A 542 11.24 20.55 0.03
N PRO A 543 12.19 21.38 0.53
CA PRO A 543 11.89 22.78 0.87
C PRO A 543 11.80 23.68 -0.37
N LYS A 544 12.36 23.24 -1.51
CA LYS A 544 12.47 24.04 -2.76
C LYS A 544 11.26 23.93 -3.68
N GLY A 545 10.20 23.23 -3.26
CA GLY A 545 8.96 23.14 -4.03
C GLY A 545 8.09 24.41 -3.97
N GLU A 546 8.58 25.51 -3.40
CA GLU A 546 7.97 26.82 -3.67
C GLU A 546 7.96 27.02 -5.18
N ALA A 547 6.75 27.15 -5.74
CA ALA A 547 6.54 27.36 -7.15
C ALA A 547 7.50 28.47 -7.61
N ARG A 548 8.46 28.13 -8.49
CA ARG A 548 9.10 29.15 -9.30
C ARG A 548 7.94 29.92 -9.92
N ALA A 549 7.71 31.15 -9.46
CA ALA A 549 6.75 32.04 -10.06
C ALA A 549 7.21 32.19 -11.51
N SER A 550 6.54 31.50 -12.43
CA SER A 550 6.68 31.73 -13.85
C SER A 550 6.36 33.21 -14.09
N LEU A 551 7.35 33.94 -14.58
CA LEU A 551 7.23 35.34 -15.00
C LEU A 551 6.22 35.50 -16.14
#